data_AF-A0A2N3V3V4-F1
#
_entry.id   AF-A0A2N3V3V4-F1
#
_cell.length_a   1.000
_cell.length_b   1.000
_cell.length_c   1.000
_cell.angle_alpha   90.00
_cell.angle_beta   90.00
_cell.angle_gamma   90.00
#
_symmetry.space_group_name_H-M   'P 1'
#
loop_
_entity.id
_entity.type
_entity.pdbx_description
1 polymer ?
#
loop_
_entity_poly.entity_id
_entity_poly.type
_entity_poly.pdbx_seq_one_letter_code
_entity_poly.pdbx_strand_id
1 'polypeptide(L)'
;MALPLRTLAPLLALLLLLTSGCDKENDDTLPLPDPPVYNKEIMFNIFTETDYSEERWKDSKVKLSLKLRRISTNLPKDAIALDTTFGWMPFQKLPLKTAPLQLEKQLQGVHKEQDQLVLDVTKVVSINGYETVFRYEQALDHGKRQETVEVKL
;
A
#
# COMPACT_ATOMS: atom_id res chain seq x y z
N MET A 1 5.90 -21.75 -77.22
CA MET A 1 5.69 -23.15 -76.79
C MET A 1 5.77 -23.17 -75.28
N ALA A 2 4.66 -23.43 -74.60
CA ALA A 2 4.57 -23.48 -73.14
C ALA A 2 4.89 -24.91 -72.66
N LEU A 3 5.82 -25.02 -71.71
CA LEU A 3 6.21 -26.29 -71.08
C LEU A 3 5.18 -26.71 -70.02
N PRO A 4 4.86 -28.01 -69.89
CA PRO A 4 3.77 -28.47 -69.04
C PRO A 4 4.18 -28.55 -67.57
N LEU A 5 3.31 -27.99 -66.74
CA LEU A 5 3.34 -27.93 -65.29
C LEU A 5 2.92 -29.28 -64.70
N ARG A 6 3.81 -30.29 -64.65
CA ARG A 6 3.51 -31.56 -63.93
C ARG A 6 4.74 -32.46 -63.78
N THR A 7 5.63 -32.16 -62.85
CA THR A 7 6.57 -33.14 -62.23
C THR A 7 7.32 -32.57 -61.00
N LEU A 8 6.79 -31.56 -60.30
CA LEU A 8 7.45 -30.95 -59.12
C LEU A 8 6.84 -31.41 -57.78
N ALA A 9 6.27 -32.61 -57.72
CA ALA A 9 5.56 -33.09 -56.55
C ALA A 9 6.37 -33.90 -55.51
N PRO A 10 7.53 -34.55 -55.80
CA PRO A 10 8.16 -35.36 -54.75
C PRO A 10 9.22 -34.61 -53.93
N LEU A 11 9.71 -33.45 -54.39
CA LEU A 11 10.78 -32.72 -53.71
C LEU A 11 10.29 -31.79 -52.58
N LEU A 12 9.00 -31.48 -52.54
CA LEU A 12 8.39 -30.60 -51.54
C LEU A 12 8.11 -31.28 -50.19
N ALA A 13 8.04 -32.62 -50.17
CA ALA A 13 7.81 -33.36 -48.93
C ALA A 13 9.08 -33.50 -48.06
N LEU A 14 10.28 -33.42 -48.67
CA LEU A 14 11.54 -33.56 -47.93
C LEU A 14 11.99 -32.26 -47.25
N LEU A 15 11.50 -31.11 -47.70
CA LEU A 15 11.80 -29.79 -47.11
C LEU A 15 10.96 -29.48 -45.87
N LEU A 16 9.84 -30.18 -45.65
CA LEU A 16 8.96 -29.98 -44.49
C LEU A 16 9.42 -30.72 -43.23
N LEU A 17 10.43 -31.60 -43.33
CA LEU A 17 11.00 -32.32 -42.18
C LEU A 17 12.20 -31.61 -41.54
N LEU A 18 12.67 -30.49 -42.10
CA LEU A 18 13.78 -29.70 -41.55
C LEU A 18 13.33 -28.50 -40.69
N THR A 19 12.03 -28.24 -40.56
CA THR A 19 11.52 -27.12 -39.74
C THR A 19 10.94 -27.56 -38.40
N SER A 20 11.11 -28.83 -38.00
CA SER A 20 10.92 -29.26 -36.61
C SER A 20 12.19 -29.03 -35.78
N GLY A 21 12.86 -27.90 -36.02
CA GLY A 21 13.66 -27.25 -35.00
C GLY A 21 12.69 -26.68 -33.99
N CYS A 22 12.50 -27.42 -32.90
CA CYS A 22 11.78 -26.96 -31.72
C CYS A 22 12.62 -25.86 -31.07
N ASP A 23 12.57 -24.64 -31.64
CA ASP A 23 12.93 -23.45 -30.90
C ASP A 23 11.88 -23.31 -29.81
N LYS A 24 12.24 -23.86 -28.65
CA LYS A 24 11.65 -23.47 -27.39
C LYS A 24 12.14 -22.04 -27.16
N GLU A 25 11.43 -21.09 -27.77
CA GLU A 25 11.45 -19.69 -27.34
C GLU A 25 11.19 -19.73 -25.84
N ASN A 26 12.28 -19.58 -25.08
CA ASN A 26 12.18 -19.12 -23.71
C ASN A 26 11.53 -17.75 -23.83
N ASP A 27 10.22 -17.74 -23.65
CA ASP A 27 9.44 -16.55 -23.37
C ASP A 27 9.87 -16.06 -21.97
N ASP A 28 11.13 -15.62 -21.88
CA ASP A 28 11.62 -14.78 -20.81
C ASP A 28 11.01 -13.40 -21.05
N THR A 29 9.68 -13.32 -20.89
CA THR A 29 9.01 -12.03 -20.75
C THR A 29 9.61 -11.36 -19.53
N LEU A 30 10.60 -10.50 -19.76
CA LEU A 30 11.14 -9.63 -18.74
C LEU A 30 9.96 -8.89 -18.11
N PRO A 31 9.83 -8.87 -16.77
CA PRO A 31 8.74 -8.17 -16.14
C PRO A 31 8.79 -6.70 -16.57
N LEU A 32 7.69 -6.23 -17.18
CA LEU A 32 7.54 -4.82 -17.52
C LEU A 32 7.79 -3.99 -16.26
N PRO A 33 8.57 -2.89 -16.36
CA PRO A 33 8.79 -2.02 -15.22
C PRO A 33 7.44 -1.50 -14.74
N ASP A 34 7.26 -1.50 -13.43
CA ASP A 34 6.07 -0.93 -12.82
C ASP A 34 5.83 0.51 -13.32
N PRO A 35 4.58 0.92 -13.53
CA PRO A 35 4.28 2.28 -13.91
C PRO A 35 4.79 3.27 -12.84
N PRO A 36 5.32 4.43 -13.24
CA PRO A 36 5.86 5.43 -12.32
C PRO A 36 4.76 6.05 -11.45
N VAL A 37 3.52 6.01 -11.91
CA VAL A 37 2.32 6.50 -11.21
C VAL A 37 1.36 5.35 -10.98
N TYR A 38 0.86 5.20 -9.75
CA TYR A 38 -0.01 4.09 -9.38
C TYR A 38 -0.99 4.48 -8.24
N ASN A 39 -2.00 3.65 -8.01
CA ASN A 39 -2.90 3.80 -6.86
C ASN A 39 -2.33 3.01 -5.67
N LYS A 40 -2.26 3.65 -4.50
CA LYS A 40 -1.76 3.04 -3.27
C LYS A 40 -2.90 2.79 -2.28
N GLU A 41 -2.91 1.62 -1.67
CA GLU A 41 -3.80 1.26 -0.58
C GLU A 41 -3.03 1.29 0.75
N ILE A 42 -3.63 1.93 1.75
CA ILE A 42 -3.07 2.00 3.11
C ILE A 42 -4.14 1.52 4.09
N MET A 43 -3.80 0.51 4.87
CA MET A 43 -4.63 -0.02 5.95
C MET A 43 -4.04 0.42 7.29
N PHE A 44 -4.76 1.22 8.06
CA PHE A 44 -4.37 1.57 9.43
C PHE A 44 -4.98 0.57 10.41
N ASN A 45 -4.13 -0.15 11.14
CA ASN A 45 -4.53 -1.01 12.25
C ASN A 45 -4.29 -0.26 13.56
N ILE A 46 -5.35 0.26 14.16
CA ILE A 46 -5.30 1.04 15.40
C ILE A 46 -5.62 0.12 16.57
N PHE A 47 -4.71 0.00 17.53
CA PHE A 47 -4.87 -0.90 18.66
C PHE A 47 -4.05 -0.46 19.88
N THR A 48 -4.35 -1.06 21.03
CA THR A 48 -3.45 -1.10 22.18
C THR A 48 -3.03 -2.55 22.49
N GLU A 49 -1.89 -2.69 23.16
CA GLU A 49 -1.37 -3.98 23.62
C GLU A 49 -1.68 -4.25 25.09
N THR A 50 -2.12 -3.21 25.80
CA THR A 50 -2.45 -3.29 27.23
C THR A 50 -3.95 -3.51 27.40
N ASP A 51 -4.33 -4.50 28.20
CA ASP A 51 -5.69 -4.58 28.69
C ASP A 51 -5.90 -3.54 29.82
N TYR A 52 -6.78 -2.58 29.58
CA TYR A 52 -7.13 -1.53 30.52
C TYR A 52 -8.45 -1.81 31.27
N SER A 53 -8.84 -3.08 31.40
CA SER A 53 -10.07 -3.50 32.09
C SER A 53 -10.10 -3.12 33.58
N GLU A 54 -8.94 -2.98 34.23
CA GLU A 54 -8.83 -2.65 35.66
C GLU A 54 -9.48 -1.30 36.05
N GLU A 55 -10.01 -1.22 37.27
CA GLU A 55 -10.75 -0.06 37.76
C GLU A 55 -9.93 1.24 37.79
N ARG A 56 -8.61 1.15 38.00
CA ARG A 56 -7.72 2.33 37.99
C ARG A 56 -7.74 3.12 36.67
N TRP A 57 -8.21 2.51 35.58
CA TRP A 57 -8.29 3.14 34.25
C TRP A 57 -9.68 3.69 33.91
N LYS A 58 -10.66 3.57 34.82
CA LYS A 58 -12.07 3.94 34.59
C LYS A 58 -12.25 5.37 34.04
N ASP A 59 -11.48 6.31 34.57
CA ASP A 59 -11.55 7.73 34.18
C ASP A 59 -10.46 8.12 33.16
N SER A 60 -9.72 7.14 32.64
CA SER A 60 -8.67 7.36 31.64
C SER A 60 -9.21 7.26 30.22
N LYS A 61 -8.74 8.15 29.35
CA LYS A 61 -9.21 8.26 27.96
C LYS A 61 -8.10 8.72 27.02
N VAL A 62 -8.25 8.38 25.74
CA VAL A 62 -7.32 8.76 24.67
C VAL A 62 -8.07 9.38 23.50
N LYS A 63 -7.45 10.37 22.86
CA LYS A 63 -7.88 10.95 21.58
C LYS A 63 -6.76 10.73 20.57
N LEU A 64 -7.10 10.30 19.37
CA LEU A 64 -6.15 10.02 18.30
C LEU A 64 -6.45 10.89 17.09
N SER A 65 -5.46 11.59 16.57
CA SER A 65 -5.52 12.29 15.29
C SER A 65 -4.47 11.71 14.35
N LEU A 66 -4.89 11.39 13.13
CA LEU A 66 -4.06 10.88 12.05
C LEU A 66 -4.14 11.84 10.87
N LYS A 67 -2.98 12.28 10.39
CA LYS A 67 -2.89 13.15 9.21
C LYS A 67 -1.90 12.57 8.22
N LEU A 68 -2.41 12.11 7.07
CA LEU A 68 -1.57 11.61 5.99
C LEU A 68 -1.31 12.76 5.01
N ARG A 69 -0.05 13.11 4.85
CA ARG A 69 0.44 14.10 3.89
C ARG A 69 1.13 13.41 2.73
N ARG A 70 0.90 13.96 1.54
CA ARG A 70 1.62 13.66 0.31
C ARG A 70 2.44 14.89 -0.05
N ILE A 71 3.75 14.75 0.05
CA ILE A 71 4.73 15.79 -0.26
C ILE A 71 5.28 15.42 -1.63
N SER A 72 5.13 16.31 -2.63
CA SER A 72 5.56 16.02 -4.00
C SER A 72 6.56 17.06 -4.48
N THR A 73 7.63 16.63 -5.16
CA THR A 73 8.58 17.56 -5.78
C THR A 73 7.99 18.34 -6.94
N ASN A 74 6.87 17.86 -7.51
CA ASN A 74 6.17 18.48 -8.63
C ASN A 74 4.96 19.32 -8.23
N LEU A 75 4.58 19.31 -6.94
CA LEU A 75 3.46 20.11 -6.45
C LEU A 75 3.98 21.29 -5.63
N PRO A 76 3.41 22.49 -5.80
CA PRO A 76 3.80 23.66 -5.01
C PRO A 76 3.33 23.60 -3.54
N LYS A 77 2.62 22.55 -3.12
CA LYS A 77 2.09 22.36 -1.75
C LYS A 77 1.98 20.90 -1.35
N ASP A 78 2.24 20.63 -0.07
CA ASP A 78 1.86 19.41 0.63
C ASP A 78 0.34 19.18 0.48
N ALA A 79 -0.04 18.04 -0.10
CA ALA A 79 -1.43 17.64 -0.18
C ALA A 79 -1.82 16.81 1.05
N ILE A 80 -2.91 17.18 1.71
CA ILE A 80 -3.47 16.38 2.80
C ILE A 80 -4.35 15.29 2.18
N ALA A 81 -3.91 14.04 2.28
CA ALA A 81 -4.61 12.89 1.74
C ALA A 81 -5.63 12.29 2.72
N LEU A 82 -5.36 12.40 4.02
CA LEU A 82 -6.25 12.02 5.12
C LEU A 82 -6.05 13.00 6.27
N ASP A 83 -7.15 13.44 6.88
CA ASP A 83 -7.14 14.14 8.17
C ASP A 83 -8.32 13.61 8.96
N THR A 84 -8.05 12.76 9.95
CA THR A 84 -9.08 12.12 10.76
C THR A 84 -8.74 12.22 12.23
N THR A 85 -9.78 12.40 13.05
CA THR A 85 -9.66 12.42 14.50
C THR A 85 -10.70 11.49 15.11
N PHE A 86 -10.22 10.48 15.83
CA PHE A 86 -11.02 9.68 16.73
C PHE A 86 -11.16 10.47 18.03
N GLY A 87 -12.41 10.77 18.40
CA GLY A 87 -12.74 11.48 19.63
C GLY A 87 -12.27 10.74 20.89
N TRP A 88 -12.57 11.30 22.06
CA TRP A 88 -12.18 10.68 23.32
C TRP A 88 -12.75 9.26 23.47
N MET A 89 -11.86 8.27 23.49
CA MET A 89 -12.15 6.86 23.71
C MET A 89 -11.72 6.48 25.14
N PRO A 90 -12.62 5.93 25.97
CA PRO A 90 -12.25 5.38 27.26
C PRO A 90 -11.22 4.24 27.11
N PHE A 91 -10.25 4.16 28.01
CA PHE A 91 -9.20 3.13 27.98
C PHE A 91 -9.78 1.71 27.95
N GLN A 92 -10.85 1.48 28.74
CA GLN A 92 -11.56 0.20 28.81
C GLN A 92 -12.26 -0.23 27.51
N LYS A 93 -12.36 0.66 26.52
CA LYS A 93 -13.01 0.40 25.23
C LYS A 93 -12.02 0.42 24.06
N LEU A 94 -10.71 0.50 24.33
CA LEU A 94 -9.72 0.55 23.27
C LEU A 94 -9.62 -0.80 22.55
N PRO A 95 -9.49 -0.79 21.22
CA PRO A 95 -9.31 -2.01 20.46
C PRO A 95 -8.00 -2.68 20.85
N LEU A 96 -8.05 -3.97 21.20
CA LEU A 96 -6.86 -4.77 21.47
C LEU A 96 -6.22 -5.20 20.15
N LYS A 97 -4.92 -5.53 20.17
CA LYS A 97 -4.18 -6.01 18.99
C LYS A 97 -4.83 -7.21 18.28
N THR A 98 -5.55 -8.05 19.01
CA THR A 98 -6.27 -9.21 18.46
C THR A 98 -7.54 -8.82 17.69
N ALA A 99 -8.05 -7.61 17.89
CA ALA A 99 -9.23 -7.06 17.23
C ALA A 99 -9.03 -5.55 16.98
N PRO A 100 -8.11 -5.17 16.09
CA PRO A 100 -7.76 -3.76 15.85
C PRO A 100 -8.91 -3.03 15.16
N LEU A 101 -9.01 -1.73 15.40
CA LEU A 101 -9.85 -0.86 14.57
C LEU A 101 -9.14 -0.62 13.23
N GLN A 102 -9.81 -0.99 12.15
CA GLN A 102 -9.26 -0.88 10.80
C GLN A 102 -9.82 0.35 10.07
N LEU A 103 -8.93 1.12 9.46
CA LEU A 103 -9.28 2.22 8.57
C LEU A 103 -8.54 2.05 7.25
N GLU A 104 -9.27 1.87 6.15
CA GLU A 104 -8.70 1.77 4.81
C GLU A 104 -8.67 3.15 4.13
N LYS A 105 -7.56 3.44 3.43
CA LYS A 105 -7.42 4.63 2.60
C LYS A 105 -6.77 4.27 1.27
N GLN A 106 -7.47 4.62 0.18
CA GLN A 106 -6.89 4.60 -1.15
C GLN A 106 -6.39 5.99 -1.57
N LEU A 107 -5.16 6.03 -2.07
CA LEU A 107 -4.51 7.19 -2.64
C LEU A 107 -4.42 7.00 -4.15
N GLN A 108 -4.89 7.99 -4.90
CA GLN A 108 -4.82 7.96 -6.36
C GLN A 108 -3.58 8.68 -6.88
N GLY A 109 -2.98 8.10 -7.92
CA GLY A 109 -1.93 8.74 -8.71
C GLY A 109 -0.67 9.08 -7.90
N VAL A 110 -0.21 8.19 -7.03
CA VAL A 110 1.06 8.31 -6.30
C VAL A 110 2.23 8.05 -7.27
N HIS A 111 3.20 8.96 -7.29
CA HIS A 111 4.38 8.90 -8.13
C HIS A 111 5.58 8.34 -7.36
N LYS A 112 6.16 7.24 -7.84
CA LYS A 112 7.24 6.49 -7.18
C LYS A 112 8.49 7.32 -6.86
N GLU A 113 8.86 8.25 -7.72
CA GLU A 113 10.12 8.98 -7.57
C GLU A 113 9.97 10.41 -7.05
N GLN A 114 8.73 10.91 -7.00
CA GLN A 114 8.44 12.33 -6.78
C GLN A 114 7.61 12.57 -5.53
N ASP A 115 6.89 11.54 -5.06
CA ASP A 115 6.08 11.65 -3.86
C ASP A 115 6.74 11.00 -2.67
N GLN A 116 6.66 11.70 -1.55
CA GLN A 116 6.86 11.17 -0.23
C GLN A 116 5.53 11.17 0.52
N LEU A 117 5.24 10.07 1.20
CA LEU A 117 4.06 9.92 2.03
C LEU A 117 4.49 9.97 3.51
N VAL A 118 3.87 10.87 4.28
CA VAL A 118 4.19 11.06 5.70
C VAL A 118 2.90 11.02 6.50
N LEU A 119 2.85 10.15 7.50
CA LEU A 119 1.76 10.07 8.48
C LEU A 119 2.17 10.80 9.75
N ASP A 120 1.45 11.87 10.08
CA ASP A 120 1.54 12.52 11.38
C ASP A 120 0.53 11.87 12.33
N VAL A 121 1.01 11.40 13.48
CA VAL A 121 0.20 10.79 14.52
C VAL A 121 0.25 11.66 15.77
N THR A 122 -0.91 12.12 16.22
CA THR A 122 -1.05 12.82 17.50
C THR A 122 -1.96 12.03 18.42
N LYS A 123 -1.45 11.67 19.59
CA LYS A 123 -2.19 10.98 20.64
C LYS A 123 -2.25 11.88 21.87
N VAL A 124 -3.45 12.15 22.36
CA VAL A 124 -3.66 12.84 23.64
C VAL A 124 -4.20 11.84 24.64
N VAL A 125 -3.47 11.61 25.72
CA VAL A 125 -3.85 10.71 26.82
C VAL A 125 -4.26 11.56 28.01
N SER A 126 -5.41 11.25 28.61
CA SER A 126 -5.88 11.85 29.84
C SER A 126 -5.98 10.78 30.92
N ILE A 127 -5.22 10.93 32.00
CA ILE A 127 -5.28 10.06 33.19
C ILE A 127 -5.51 10.96 34.40
N ASN A 128 -6.58 10.71 35.15
CA ASN A 128 -6.97 11.49 36.33
C ASN A 128 -7.06 13.01 36.05
N GLY A 129 -7.49 13.38 34.84
CA GLY A 129 -7.61 14.78 34.41
C GLY A 129 -6.32 15.43 33.91
N TYR A 130 -5.17 14.77 34.03
CA TYR A 130 -3.91 15.25 33.47
C TYR A 130 -3.75 14.79 32.02
N GLU A 131 -3.58 15.74 31.10
CA GLU A 131 -3.40 15.47 29.68
C GLU A 131 -1.93 15.46 29.27
N THR A 132 -1.52 14.42 28.56
CA THR A 132 -0.21 14.29 27.93
C THR A 132 -0.38 14.13 26.42
N VAL A 133 0.40 14.89 25.65
CA VAL A 133 0.36 14.86 24.18
C VAL A 133 1.60 14.15 23.65
N PHE A 134 1.39 13.11 22.85
CA PHE A 134 2.43 12.42 22.10
C PHE A 134 2.28 12.74 20.63
N ARG A 135 3.37 13.11 19.97
CA ARG A 135 3.40 13.41 18.53
C ARG A 135 4.58 12.69 17.90
N TYR A 136 4.35 12.05 16.77
CA TYR A 136 5.41 11.51 15.93
C TYR A 136 5.00 11.52 14.48
N GLU A 137 5.99 11.47 13.60
CA GLU A 137 5.82 11.35 12.17
C GLU A 137 6.39 10.00 11.72
N GLN A 138 5.72 9.38 10.74
CA GLN A 138 6.15 8.14 10.13
C GLN A 138 6.16 8.31 8.61
N ALA A 139 7.34 8.15 8.00
CA ALA A 139 7.43 8.04 6.55
C ALA A 139 6.86 6.68 6.11
N LEU A 140 5.98 6.70 5.11
CA LEU A 140 5.42 5.50 4.50
C LEU A 140 6.21 5.12 3.24
N ASP A 141 6.24 3.82 2.94
CA ASP A 141 6.94 3.31 1.78
C ASP A 141 6.15 3.59 0.51
N HIS A 142 6.49 4.69 -0.16
CA HIS A 142 5.90 5.12 -1.43
C HIS A 142 6.35 4.26 -2.63
N GLY A 143 7.13 3.19 -2.44
CA GLY A 143 7.39 2.17 -3.45
C GLY A 143 6.37 1.02 -3.41
N LYS A 144 5.70 0.82 -2.27
CA LYS A 144 4.72 -0.25 -2.08
C LYS A 144 3.31 0.16 -2.50
N ARG A 145 2.67 -0.64 -3.34
CA ARG A 145 1.25 -0.47 -3.73
C ARG A 145 0.27 -0.66 -2.59
N GLN A 146 0.61 -1.53 -1.64
CA GLN A 146 -0.19 -1.81 -0.46
C GLN A 146 0.68 -1.74 0.79
N GLU A 147 0.19 -1.11 1.84
CA GLU A 147 0.90 -0.98 3.09
C GLU A 147 -0.06 -1.04 4.28
N THR A 148 0.30 -1.83 5.29
CA THR A 148 -0.39 -1.84 6.58
C THR A 148 0.42 -1.04 7.59
N VAL A 149 -0.22 -0.09 8.25
CA VAL A 149 0.38 0.77 9.26
C VAL A 149 -0.21 0.44 10.62
N GLU A 150 0.64 0.04 11.55
CA GLU A 150 0.24 -0.17 12.94
C GLU A 150 0.27 1.15 13.71
N VAL A 151 -0.85 1.49 14.36
CA VAL A 151 -0.98 2.70 15.19
C VAL A 151 -1.27 2.29 16.62
N LYS A 152 -0.26 2.43 17.49
CA LYS A 152 -0.34 2.03 18.89
C LYS A 152 -0.89 3.14 19.80
N LEU A 153 -2.02 2.85 20.44
CA LEU A 153 -2.68 3.67 21.45
C LEU A 153 -2.04 3.50 22.83
#